data_AF-A0A5J6PZ38-F1
#
_entry.id   AF-A0A5J6PZ38-F1
#
_cell.length_a   1.000
_cell.length_b   1.000
_cell.length_c   1.000
_cell.angle_alpha   90.00
_cell.angle_beta   90.00
_cell.angle_gamma   90.00
#
_symmetry.space_group_name_H-M   'P 1'
#
loop_
_entity.id
_entity.type
_entity.pdbx_description
1 polymer ?
#
loop_
_entity_poly.entity_id
_entity_poly.type
_entity_poly.pdbx_seq_one_letter_code
_entity_poly.pdbx_strand_id
1 'polypeptide(L)'
;MNKFVYKNSSLASQHWEFCNKEKLPFITINSLDKYYSEIFYDITDIAKNLEEISESVKEIFSFYNKFFCIPGYITEKYNDQYYYFKFPVQKDHAEFVANQLFDYLNNQLSP
;
A
#
# COMPACT_ATOMS: atom_id res chain seq x y z
N MET A 1 -9.74 -0.55 15.39
CA MET A 1 -10.19 -0.17 14.03
C MET A 1 -9.10 -0.60 13.07
N ASN A 2 -9.46 -1.23 11.95
CA ASN A 2 -8.46 -1.86 11.08
C ASN A 2 -7.74 -0.80 10.25
N LYS A 3 -6.42 -0.93 10.11
CA LYS A 3 -5.55 -0.04 9.32
C LYS A 3 -5.65 -0.27 7.80
N PHE A 4 -6.34 -1.33 7.40
CA PHE A 4 -6.51 -1.75 6.02
C PHE A 4 -7.80 -2.54 5.85
N VAL A 5 -8.18 -2.78 4.60
CA VAL A 5 -9.32 -3.64 4.24
C VAL A 5 -8.98 -4.55 3.06
N TYR A 6 -9.59 -5.73 2.98
CA TYR A 6 -9.52 -6.52 1.76
C TYR A 6 -10.34 -5.87 0.64
N LYS A 7 -9.79 -5.78 -0.57
CA LYS A 7 -10.42 -5.08 -1.71
C LYS A 7 -11.83 -5.59 -2.03
N ASN A 8 -12.06 -6.89 -1.91
CA ASN A 8 -13.36 -7.54 -2.18
C ASN A 8 -14.24 -7.66 -0.92
N SER A 9 -13.87 -7.02 0.19
CA SER A 9 -14.68 -6.99 1.41
C SER A 9 -15.92 -6.12 1.21
N SER A 10 -17.05 -6.54 1.77
CA SER A 10 -18.27 -5.71 1.85
C SER A 10 -18.06 -4.44 2.67
N LEU A 11 -17.00 -4.37 3.47
CA LEU A 11 -16.63 -3.21 4.29
C LEU A 11 -15.71 -2.22 3.58
N ALA A 12 -15.29 -2.48 2.32
CA ALA A 12 -14.31 -1.64 1.63
C ALA A 12 -14.78 -0.18 1.48
N SER A 13 -16.04 0.04 1.10
CA SER A 13 -16.61 1.39 0.97
C SER A 13 -16.68 2.11 2.30
N GLN A 14 -17.14 1.43 3.36
CA GLN A 14 -17.22 2.01 4.71
C GLN A 14 -15.83 2.36 5.25
N HIS A 15 -14.82 1.53 4.96
CA HIS A 15 -13.45 1.79 5.36
C HIS A 15 -12.87 3.02 4.64
N TRP A 16 -13.15 3.18 3.34
CA TRP A 16 -12.74 4.35 2.58
C TRP A 16 -13.38 5.64 3.10
N GLU A 17 -14.70 5.63 3.32
CA GLU A 17 -15.44 6.78 3.87
C GLU A 17 -14.86 7.23 5.20
N PHE A 18 -14.55 6.25 6.07
CA PHE A 18 -13.93 6.48 7.35
C PHE A 18 -12.53 7.12 7.20
N CYS A 19 -11.65 6.55 6.37
CA CYS A 19 -10.29 7.07 6.19
C CYS A 19 -10.31 8.49 5.61
N ASN A 20 -11.19 8.77 4.64
CA ASN A 20 -11.33 10.11 4.06
C ASN A 20 -11.80 11.13 5.09
N LYS A 21 -12.79 10.76 5.92
CA LYS A 21 -13.34 11.62 6.98
C LYS A 21 -12.27 11.96 8.03
N GLU A 22 -11.55 10.96 8.51
CA GLU A 22 -10.55 11.12 9.57
C GLU A 22 -9.16 11.53 9.05
N LYS A 23 -9.03 11.75 7.72
CA LYS A 23 -7.79 12.12 7.05
C LYS A 23 -6.64 11.12 7.31
N LEU A 24 -6.96 9.83 7.19
CA LEU A 24 -6.04 8.72 7.38
C LEU A 24 -5.66 8.08 6.03
N PRO A 25 -4.48 7.42 5.95
CA PRO A 25 -4.14 6.60 4.79
C PRO A 25 -5.18 5.50 4.55
N PHE A 26 -5.65 5.38 3.32
CA PHE A 26 -6.52 4.28 2.92
C PHE A 26 -5.67 3.16 2.33
N ILE A 27 -5.78 1.93 2.85
CA ILE A 27 -4.98 0.79 2.39
C ILE A 27 -5.89 -0.39 2.07
N THR A 28 -5.65 -1.03 0.92
CA THR A 28 -6.31 -2.28 0.56
C THR A 28 -5.35 -3.41 0.26
N ILE A 29 -5.79 -4.63 0.56
CA ILE A 29 -5.12 -5.87 0.19
C ILE A 29 -5.96 -6.59 -0.85
N ASN A 30 -5.35 -6.98 -1.97
CA ASN A 30 -5.97 -7.80 -3.00
C ASN A 30 -5.12 -9.06 -3.27
N SER A 31 -5.76 -10.23 -3.43
CA SER A 31 -5.03 -11.44 -3.84
C SER A 31 -4.65 -11.33 -5.31
N LEU A 32 -3.37 -11.55 -5.65
CA LEU A 32 -2.92 -11.66 -7.04
C LEU A 32 -3.01 -13.12 -7.51
N ASP A 33 -2.46 -14.03 -6.71
CA ASP A 33 -2.48 -15.46 -6.96
C ASP A 33 -2.35 -16.25 -5.63
N LYS A 34 -1.81 -17.47 -5.70
CA LYS A 34 -1.57 -18.33 -4.52
C LYS A 34 -0.38 -17.87 -3.65
N TYR A 35 0.57 -17.12 -4.18
CA TYR A 35 1.81 -16.73 -3.51
C TYR A 35 1.91 -15.23 -3.21
N TYR A 36 1.20 -14.40 -3.96
CA TYR A 36 1.33 -12.95 -3.87
C TYR A 36 0.01 -12.24 -3.63
N SER A 37 0.13 -11.11 -2.93
CA SER A 37 -0.91 -10.11 -2.75
C SER A 37 -0.44 -8.78 -3.32
N GLU A 38 -1.37 -7.94 -3.73
CA GLU A 38 -1.15 -6.54 -4.07
C GLU A 38 -1.61 -5.68 -2.91
N ILE A 39 -0.73 -4.79 -2.47
CA ILE A 39 -1.09 -3.68 -1.60
C ILE A 39 -1.40 -2.48 -2.49
N PHE A 40 -2.48 -1.78 -2.18
CA PHE A 40 -2.76 -0.45 -2.70
C PHE A 40 -2.90 0.50 -1.52
N TYR A 41 -2.36 1.71 -1.64
CA TYR A 41 -2.62 2.79 -0.70
C TYR A 41 -3.03 4.08 -1.40
N ASP A 42 -3.79 4.91 -0.69
CA ASP A 42 -4.20 6.24 -1.15
C ASP A 42 -4.03 7.27 -0.02
N ILE A 43 -3.32 8.34 -0.36
CA ILE A 43 -3.06 9.52 0.48
C ILE A 43 -3.27 10.82 -0.32
N THR A 44 -3.86 10.74 -1.51
CA THR A 44 -3.89 11.85 -2.50
C THR A 44 -4.53 13.11 -1.92
N ASP A 45 -5.60 12.94 -1.14
CA ASP A 45 -6.37 14.06 -0.57
C ASP A 45 -5.82 14.59 0.77
N ILE A 46 -4.74 14.01 1.28
CA ILE A 46 -4.21 14.31 2.62
C ILE A 46 -2.72 14.63 2.64
N ALA A 47 -1.96 14.20 1.64
CA ALA A 47 -0.53 14.44 1.53
C ALA A 47 -0.22 15.83 0.97
N LYS A 48 0.71 16.54 1.60
CA LYS A 48 1.29 17.78 1.06
C LYS A 48 2.44 17.51 0.08
N ASN A 49 3.21 16.44 0.31
CA ASN A 49 4.32 16.04 -0.55
C ASN A 49 4.12 14.62 -1.08
N LEU A 50 3.19 14.47 -2.02
CA LEU A 50 2.80 13.18 -2.58
C LEU A 50 3.95 12.48 -3.31
N GLU A 51 4.78 13.26 -4.02
CA GLU A 51 5.89 12.76 -4.82
C GLU A 51 6.98 12.16 -3.93
N GLU A 52 7.43 12.89 -2.90
CA GLU A 52 8.45 12.39 -1.97
C GLU A 52 8.00 11.12 -1.22
N ILE A 53 6.74 11.08 -0.76
CA ILE A 53 6.22 9.89 -0.07
C ILE A 53 6.13 8.71 -1.04
N SER A 54 5.67 8.94 -2.27
CA SER A 54 5.60 7.92 -3.32
C SER A 54 6.98 7.34 -3.64
N GLU A 55 7.99 8.20 -3.81
CA GLU A 55 9.37 7.77 -4.07
C GLU A 55 9.96 6.98 -2.90
N SER A 56 9.71 7.42 -1.66
CA SER A 56 10.16 6.72 -0.46
C SER A 56 9.55 5.33 -0.33
N VAL A 57 8.24 5.20 -0.59
CA VAL A 57 7.56 3.90 -0.62
C VAL A 57 8.14 3.02 -1.74
N LYS A 58 8.37 3.59 -2.93
CA LYS A 58 9.03 2.87 -4.04
C LYS A 58 10.39 2.32 -3.64
N GLU A 59 11.22 3.12 -2.98
CA GLU A 59 12.54 2.70 -2.51
C GLU A 59 12.43 1.54 -1.51
N ILE A 60 11.60 1.68 -0.47
CA ILE A 60 11.36 0.63 0.54
C ILE A 60 10.96 -0.69 -0.13
N PHE A 61 9.99 -0.64 -1.05
CA PHE A 61 9.51 -1.85 -1.71
C PHE A 61 10.46 -2.39 -2.78
N SER A 62 11.34 -1.57 -3.35
CA SER A 62 12.44 -2.07 -4.18
C SER A 62 13.38 -2.96 -3.37
N PHE A 63 13.73 -2.57 -2.13
CA PHE A 63 14.54 -3.38 -1.22
C PHE A 63 13.80 -4.62 -0.75
N TYR A 64 12.52 -4.51 -0.40
CA TYR A 64 11.68 -5.66 -0.06
C TYR A 64 11.66 -6.69 -1.20
N ASN A 65 11.37 -6.26 -2.43
CA ASN A 65 11.31 -7.12 -3.60
C ASN A 65 12.65 -7.84 -3.84
N LYS A 66 13.76 -7.11 -3.68
CA LYS A 66 15.12 -7.67 -3.80
C LYS A 66 15.43 -8.68 -2.69
N PHE A 67 15.09 -8.37 -1.45
CA PHE A 67 15.36 -9.22 -0.29
C PHE A 67 14.58 -10.53 -0.35
N PHE A 68 13.29 -10.46 -0.73
CA PHE A 68 12.41 -11.62 -0.84
C PHE A 68 12.45 -12.31 -2.21
N CYS A 69 13.36 -11.90 -3.10
CA CYS A 69 13.56 -12.48 -4.43
C CYS A 69 12.24 -12.57 -5.23
N ILE A 70 11.41 -11.52 -5.21
CA ILE A 70 10.15 -11.52 -5.94
C ILE A 70 10.45 -11.54 -7.45
N PRO A 71 9.84 -12.46 -8.23
CA PRO A 71 10.10 -12.57 -9.66
C PRO A 71 9.77 -11.29 -10.43
N GLY A 72 10.59 -10.97 -11.44
CA GLY A 72 10.41 -9.79 -12.29
C GLY A 72 9.02 -9.71 -12.93
N TYR A 73 8.50 -10.82 -13.44
CA TYR A 73 7.16 -10.86 -14.06
C TYR A 73 6.02 -10.49 -13.09
N ILE A 74 6.24 -10.55 -11.78
CA ILE A 74 5.29 -10.08 -10.75
C ILE A 74 5.43 -8.57 -10.54
N THR A 75 6.67 -8.06 -10.51
CA THR A 75 6.97 -6.66 -10.16
C THR A 75 6.90 -5.69 -11.35
N GLU A 76 7.16 -6.15 -12.56
CA GLU A 76 7.30 -5.34 -13.78
C GLU A 76 6.13 -4.38 -14.00
N LYS A 77 4.89 -4.87 -13.82
CA LYS A 77 3.67 -4.07 -14.02
C LYS A 77 3.52 -2.88 -13.06
N TYR A 78 4.34 -2.80 -12.00
CA TYR A 78 4.29 -1.72 -11.00
C TYR A 78 5.36 -0.64 -11.23
N ASN A 79 6.34 -0.87 -12.11
CA ASN A 79 7.51 0.01 -12.23
C ASN A 79 7.18 1.37 -12.88
N ASP A 80 6.19 1.40 -13.77
CA ASP A 80 5.85 2.56 -14.60
C ASP A 80 4.70 3.42 -14.02
N GLN A 81 4.35 3.20 -12.75
CA GLN A 81 3.37 4.04 -12.08
C GLN A 81 3.92 5.45 -11.88
N TYR A 82 3.14 6.48 -12.22
CA TYR A 82 3.50 7.87 -11.97
C TYR A 82 3.71 8.14 -10.47
N TYR A 83 2.72 7.74 -9.65
CA TYR A 83 2.88 7.60 -8.21
C TYR A 83 2.81 6.12 -7.83
N TYR A 84 3.73 5.67 -6.98
CA TYR A 84 3.93 4.27 -6.63
C TYR A 84 2.92 3.78 -5.58
N PHE A 85 1.63 3.76 -5.94
CA PHE A 85 0.54 3.41 -5.01
C PHE A 85 0.23 1.94 -4.91
N LYS A 86 0.72 1.12 -5.84
CA LYS A 86 0.50 -0.32 -5.84
C LYS A 86 1.81 -1.06 -5.90
N PHE A 87 1.89 -2.17 -5.19
CA PHE A 87 3.06 -3.04 -5.24
C PHE A 87 2.72 -4.45 -4.76
N PRO A 88 3.49 -5.46 -5.20
CA PRO A 88 3.28 -6.83 -4.79
C PRO A 88 4.03 -7.13 -3.49
N VAL A 89 3.47 -8.05 -2.70
CA VAL A 89 4.10 -8.62 -1.51
C VAL A 89 3.84 -10.12 -1.47
N GLN A 90 4.66 -10.86 -0.72
CA GLN A 90 4.32 -12.25 -0.43
C GLN A 90 3.00 -12.30 0.34
N LYS A 91 2.15 -13.28 0.02
CA LYS A 91 0.79 -13.38 0.54
C LYS A 91 0.74 -13.38 2.07
N ASP A 92 1.65 -14.13 2.70
CA ASP A 92 1.74 -14.26 4.15
C ASP A 92 2.27 -12.99 4.84
N HIS A 93 2.88 -12.07 4.09
CA HIS A 93 3.36 -10.79 4.60
C HIS A 93 2.32 -9.67 4.48
N ALA A 94 1.22 -9.90 3.74
CA ALA A 94 0.35 -8.82 3.28
C ALA A 94 -0.26 -8.00 4.43
N GLU A 95 -0.82 -8.64 5.44
CA GLU A 95 -1.42 -7.92 6.58
C GLU A 95 -0.36 -7.20 7.42
N PHE A 96 0.79 -7.83 7.65
CA PHE A 96 1.89 -7.19 8.38
C PHE A 96 2.38 -5.93 7.65
N VAL A 97 2.65 -6.05 6.34
CA VAL A 97 3.08 -4.93 5.51
C VAL A 97 2.03 -3.82 5.47
N ALA A 98 0.75 -4.15 5.31
CA ALA A 98 -0.32 -3.16 5.29
C ALA A 98 -0.39 -2.37 6.61
N ASN A 99 -0.25 -3.05 7.76
CA ASN A 99 -0.20 -2.38 9.07
C ASN A 99 1.01 -1.45 9.20
N GLN A 100 2.21 -1.91 8.80
CA GLN A 100 3.43 -1.09 8.89
C GLN A 100 3.40 0.10 7.93
N LEU A 101 2.89 -0.11 6.72
CA LEU A 101 2.70 0.95 5.73
C LEU A 101 1.77 2.04 6.27
N PHE A 102 0.67 1.66 6.92
CA PHE A 102 -0.23 2.63 7.54
C PHE A 102 0.50 3.53 8.54
N ASP A 103 1.27 2.94 9.46
CA ASP A 103 1.99 3.68 10.49
C ASP A 103 3.06 4.58 9.89
N TYR A 104 3.79 4.07 8.89
CA TYR A 104 4.76 4.84 8.14
C TYR A 104 4.11 6.06 7.47
N LEU A 105 3.05 5.85 6.67
CA LEU A 105 2.34 6.92 5.98
C LEU A 105 1.76 7.93 6.97
N ASN A 106 1.14 7.48 8.05
CA ASN A 106 0.56 8.37 9.06
C ASN A 106 1.63 9.25 9.73
N ASN A 107 2.84 8.73 9.95
CA ASN A 107 3.97 9.51 10.45
C ASN A 107 4.47 10.53 9.41
N GLN A 108 4.46 10.20 8.12
CA GLN A 108 4.83 11.14 7.04
C GLN A 108 3.81 12.27 6.84
N LEU A 109 2.55 12.02 7.18
CA LEU A 109 1.45 12.99 7.04
C LEU A 109 1.29 13.90 8.26
N SER A 110 1.90 13.52 9.38
CA SER A 110 1.87 14.32 10.61
C SER A 110 2.72 15.59 10.44
N PRO A 111 2.29 16.75 11.00
CA PRO A 111 3.03 18.01 10.88
C PRO A 111 4.41 18.00 11.54
#